data_AF-A0A9W7LP97-F1
#
_entry.id   AF-A0A9W7LP97-F1
#
_cell.length_a   1.000
_cell.length_b   1.000
_cell.length_c   1.000
_cell.angle_alpha   90.00
_cell.angle_beta   90.00
_cell.angle_gamma   90.00
#
_symmetry.space_group_name_H-M   'P 1'
#
loop_
_entity.id
_entity.type
_entity.pdbx_description
1 polymer ?
#
loop_
_entity_poly.entity_id
_entity_poly.type
_entity_poly.pdbx_seq_one_letter_code
_entity_poly.pdbx_strand_id
1 'polypeptide(L)'
;MAQSIDKMPFFDGTQYAHWKTRMKFFIKSKDYKLWDIVEDGTFVPQQSKTDWSAEDRKKMELNCKALHILFSVFGPNIYEKMSSCESAKEVWDKLEVTYEGTNKVKKTKIRLLNLAYENFKMDSEEDIEKMFDRFSTMTNGLKGYGEAIPEEKLVRKLIYSLLES
;
A
#
# COMPACT_ATOMS: atom_id res chain seq x y z
N MET A 1 -19.62 -11.35 7.71
CA MET A 1 -19.13 -11.20 9.11
C MET A 1 -18.20 -9.99 9.15
N ALA A 2 -18.60 -8.93 9.85
CA ALA A 2 -17.76 -7.74 10.01
C ALA A 2 -16.55 -8.06 10.89
N GLN A 3 -15.34 -7.94 10.37
CA GLN A 3 -14.14 -8.09 11.19
C GLN A 3 -14.02 -6.87 12.13
N SER A 4 -13.91 -7.14 13.43
CA SER A 4 -13.73 -6.12 14.47
C SER A 4 -12.55 -5.20 14.14
N ILE A 5 -12.79 -3.89 14.24
CA ILE A 5 -11.81 -2.81 13.99
C ILE A 5 -10.67 -2.85 15.03
N ASP A 6 -10.86 -3.54 16.16
CA ASP A 6 -9.90 -3.60 17.27
C ASP A 6 -8.88 -4.75 17.15
N LYS A 7 -9.08 -5.69 16.22
CA LYS A 7 -8.17 -6.81 16.05
C LYS A 7 -6.99 -6.41 15.16
N MET A 8 -5.79 -6.58 15.69
CA MET A 8 -4.55 -6.34 14.96
C MET A 8 -4.54 -7.13 13.63
N PRO A 9 -4.30 -6.48 12.47
CA PRO A 9 -4.42 -7.14 11.18
C PRO A 9 -3.22 -8.06 10.95
N PHE A 10 -3.38 -9.35 11.22
CA PHE A 10 -2.37 -10.37 10.96
C PHE A 10 -1.97 -10.42 9.48
N PHE A 11 -0.69 -10.69 9.21
CA PHE A 11 -0.15 -10.76 7.86
C PHE A 11 0.60 -12.08 7.62
N ASP A 12 0.09 -12.87 6.68
CA ASP A 12 0.68 -14.13 6.24
C ASP A 12 1.47 -14.01 4.91
N GLY A 13 1.49 -12.82 4.30
CA GLY A 13 2.07 -12.59 2.98
C GLY A 13 1.07 -12.50 1.83
N THR A 14 -0.22 -12.72 2.09
CA THR A 14 -1.27 -12.65 1.06
C THR A 14 -2.07 -11.35 1.14
N GLN A 15 -2.74 -10.98 0.04
CA GLN A 15 -3.62 -9.79 -0.03
C GLN A 15 -2.97 -8.50 0.50
N TYR A 16 -1.69 -8.27 0.18
CA TYR A 16 -0.89 -7.17 0.73
C TYR A 16 -1.57 -5.80 0.62
N ALA A 17 -2.20 -5.47 -0.52
CA ALA A 17 -2.89 -4.19 -0.69
C ALA A 17 -4.02 -3.98 0.33
N HIS A 18 -4.78 -5.04 0.63
CA HIS A 18 -5.83 -5.00 1.64
C HIS A 18 -5.25 -4.90 3.06
N TRP A 19 -4.23 -5.72 3.37
CA TRP A 19 -3.55 -5.68 4.66
C TRP A 19 -2.91 -4.32 4.93
N LYS A 20 -2.18 -3.76 3.96
CA LYS A 20 -1.49 -2.47 4.03
C LYS A 20 -2.46 -1.35 4.39
N THR A 21 -3.61 -1.31 3.72
CA THR A 21 -4.65 -0.32 3.98
C THR A 21 -5.17 -0.43 5.40
N ARG A 22 -5.46 -1.64 5.88
CA ARG A 22 -5.93 -1.88 7.25
C ARG A 22 -4.89 -1.55 8.30
N MET A 23 -3.64 -1.94 8.06
CA MET A 23 -2.54 -1.64 8.97
C MET A 23 -2.30 -0.12 9.08
N LYS A 24 -2.34 0.60 7.95
CA LYS A 24 -2.25 2.07 7.95
C LYS A 24 -3.32 2.71 8.83
N PHE A 25 -4.59 2.30 8.69
CA PHE A 25 -5.66 2.82 9.54
C PHE A 25 -5.53 2.40 11.00
N PHE A 26 -5.06 1.18 11.27
CA PHE A 26 -4.84 0.68 12.63
C PHE A 26 -3.76 1.48 13.37
N ILE A 27 -2.62 1.76 12.72
CA ILE A 27 -1.55 2.57 13.34
C ILE A 27 -2.05 4.00 13.58
N LYS A 28 -2.71 4.61 12.59
CA LYS A 28 -3.28 5.96 12.70
C LYS A 28 -4.33 6.07 13.81
N SER A 29 -5.13 5.03 14.04
CA SER A 29 -6.14 5.04 15.11
C SER A 29 -5.53 4.89 16.50
N LYS A 30 -4.34 4.28 16.63
CA LYS A 30 -3.60 4.19 17.90
C LYS A 30 -2.89 5.49 18.24
N ASP A 31 -2.12 6.04 17.31
CA ASP A 31 -1.49 7.35 17.43
C ASP A 31 -1.00 7.80 16.04
N TYR A 32 -1.42 8.98 15.59
CA TYR A 32 -1.00 9.53 14.31
C TYR A 32 0.53 9.70 14.22
N LYS A 33 1.19 10.02 15.35
CA LYS A 33 2.65 10.17 15.39
C LYS A 33 3.41 8.87 15.14
N LEU A 34 2.79 7.71 15.41
CA LEU A 34 3.38 6.42 15.04
C LEU A 34 3.37 6.24 13.53
N TRP A 35 2.31 6.69 12.86
CA TRP A 35 2.25 6.65 11.40
C TRP A 35 3.30 7.56 10.76
N ASP A 36 3.51 8.75 11.30
CA ASP A 36 4.55 9.67 10.80
C ASP A 36 5.94 9.03 10.88
N ILE A 37 6.23 8.24 11.93
CA ILE A 37 7.50 7.49 12.04
C ILE A 37 7.58 6.34 11.02
N VAL A 38 6.47 5.68 10.71
CA VAL A 38 6.42 4.59 9.72
C VAL A 38 6.55 5.14 8.29
N GLU A 39 5.96 6.29 8.00
CA GLU A 39 5.93 6.89 6.65
C GLU A 39 7.20 7.71 6.36
N ASP A 40 7.66 8.53 7.32
CA ASP A 40 8.71 9.54 7.13
C ASP A 40 9.94 9.34 8.02
N GLY A 41 9.90 8.40 8.97
CA GLY A 41 10.91 8.26 10.02
C GLY A 41 12.28 7.81 9.50
N THR A 42 13.14 8.78 9.20
CA THR A 42 14.58 8.60 8.95
C THR A 42 15.39 8.41 10.23
N PHE A 43 14.77 7.95 11.33
CA PHE A 43 15.49 7.77 12.60
C PHE A 43 16.42 6.56 12.51
N VAL A 44 17.58 6.78 11.90
CA VAL A 44 18.76 5.94 12.03
C VAL A 44 19.58 6.56 13.16
N PRO A 45 19.91 5.83 14.24
CA PRO A 45 20.73 6.36 15.32
C PRO A 45 22.17 6.60 14.83
N GLN A 46 22.39 7.73 14.15
CA GLN A 46 23.70 8.13 13.62
C GLN A 46 24.58 8.81 14.69
N GLN A 47 23.99 9.20 15.82
CA GLN A 47 24.68 9.87 16.92
C GLN A 47 24.75 8.98 18.16
N SER A 48 25.82 9.14 18.94
CA SER A 48 25.99 8.45 20.22
C SER A 48 24.78 8.73 21.13
N LYS A 49 24.28 7.71 21.86
CA LYS A 49 23.14 7.85 22.78
C LYS A 49 23.35 8.95 23.84
N THR A 50 24.61 9.32 24.07
CA THR A 50 25.07 10.35 25.00
C THR A 50 24.68 11.77 24.57
N ASP A 51 24.48 12.04 23.27
CA ASP A 51 24.18 13.37 22.74
C ASP A 51 22.69 13.58 22.41
N TRP A 52 21.84 12.59 22.72
CA TRP A 52 20.43 12.64 22.33
C TRP A 52 19.66 13.71 23.09
N SER A 53 18.92 14.52 22.34
CA SER A 53 17.93 15.44 22.90
C SER A 53 16.72 14.66 23.47
N ALA A 54 15.85 15.35 24.22
CA ALA A 54 14.59 14.77 24.65
C ALA A 54 13.69 14.39 23.45
N GLU A 55 13.79 15.11 22.34
CA GLU A 55 13.05 14.84 21.12
C GLU A 55 13.54 13.57 20.42
N ASP A 56 14.84 13.34 20.39
CA ASP A 56 15.44 12.13 19.79
C ASP A 56 15.06 10.88 20.57
N ARG A 57 15.08 10.95 21.91
CA ARG A 57 14.57 9.87 22.78
C ARG A 57 13.11 9.55 22.47
N LYS A 58 12.27 10.59 22.32
CA LYS A 58 10.85 10.41 22.00
C LYS A 58 10.63 9.80 20.61
N LYS A 59 11.40 10.21 19.60
CA LYS A 59 11.36 9.60 18.26
C LYS A 59 11.77 8.12 18.31
N MET A 60 12.82 7.79 19.07
CA MET A 60 13.24 6.41 19.27
C MET A 60 12.16 5.56 19.96
N GLU A 61 11.52 6.09 21.01
CA GLU A 61 10.41 5.41 21.68
C GLU A 61 9.23 5.14 20.72
N LEU A 62 8.88 6.12 19.88
CA LEU A 62 7.84 5.94 18.86
C LEU A 62 8.25 4.90 17.81
N ASN A 63 9.51 4.90 17.37
CA ASN A 63 10.05 3.89 16.45
C ASN A 63 9.97 2.48 17.06
N CYS A 64 10.39 2.30 18.32
CA CYS A 64 10.28 1.01 19.01
C CYS A 64 8.83 0.55 19.14
N LYS A 65 7.89 1.45 19.44
CA LYS A 65 6.45 1.13 19.50
C LYS A 65 5.90 0.74 18.12
N ALA A 66 6.26 1.46 17.07
CA ALA A 66 5.85 1.17 15.70
C ALA A 66 6.40 -0.19 15.24
N LEU A 67 7.68 -0.47 15.49
CA LEU A 67 8.30 -1.77 15.25
C LEU A 67 7.57 -2.89 15.99
N HIS A 68 7.27 -2.70 17.27
CA HIS A 68 6.53 -3.69 18.05
C HIS A 68 5.16 -4.01 17.42
N ILE A 69 4.41 -2.99 16.98
CA ILE A 69 3.12 -3.19 16.30
C ILE A 69 3.30 -3.98 14.98
N LEU A 70 4.27 -3.60 14.16
CA LEU A 70 4.53 -4.26 12.88
C LEU A 70 4.94 -5.73 13.05
N PHE A 71 5.89 -6.01 13.95
CA PHE A 71 6.35 -7.38 14.19
C PHE A 71 5.31 -8.26 14.89
N SER A 72 4.40 -7.66 15.68
CA SER A 72 3.33 -8.42 16.37
C SER A 72 2.28 -9.00 15.42
N VAL A 73 2.19 -8.51 14.18
CA VAL A 73 1.23 -9.04 13.20
C VAL A 73 1.84 -9.98 12.17
N PHE A 74 3.16 -10.09 12.11
CA PHE A 74 3.81 -10.88 11.09
C PHE A 74 3.72 -12.37 11.40
N GLY A 75 3.31 -13.16 10.40
CA GLY A 75 3.54 -14.60 10.40
C GLY A 75 5.03 -14.93 10.31
N PRO A 76 5.44 -16.17 10.64
CA PRO A 76 6.85 -16.56 10.75
C PRO A 76 7.71 -16.22 9.52
N ASN A 77 7.20 -16.49 8.32
CA ASN A 77 7.88 -16.20 7.04
C ASN A 77 8.12 -14.69 6.84
N ILE A 78 7.16 -13.85 7.25
CA ILE A 78 7.30 -12.40 7.10
C ILE A 78 8.27 -11.86 8.15
N TYR A 79 8.17 -12.38 9.37
CA TYR A 79 9.07 -12.03 10.45
C TYR A 79 10.53 -12.29 10.05
N GLU A 80 10.85 -13.48 9.54
CA GLU A 80 12.19 -13.86 9.09
C GLU A 80 12.73 -12.92 8.00
N LYS A 81 11.87 -12.49 7.06
CA LYS A 81 12.28 -11.54 6.01
C LYS A 81 12.54 -10.13 6.55
N MET A 82 11.84 -9.73 7.60
CA MET A 82 11.89 -8.37 8.15
C MET A 82 12.81 -8.23 9.35
N SER A 83 13.28 -9.34 9.94
CA SER A 83 14.05 -9.34 11.20
C SER A 83 15.38 -8.60 11.14
N SER A 84 15.91 -8.34 9.95
CA SER A 84 17.14 -7.54 9.77
C SER A 84 16.91 -6.03 9.81
N CYS A 85 15.67 -5.57 9.79
CA CYS A 85 15.35 -4.15 9.72
C CYS A 85 15.43 -3.48 11.10
N GLU A 86 16.06 -2.31 11.15
CA GLU A 86 16.34 -1.60 12.41
C GLU A 86 15.32 -0.50 12.73
N SER A 87 14.51 -0.10 11.75
CA SER A 87 13.49 0.95 11.90
C SER A 87 12.14 0.53 11.33
N ALA A 88 11.06 1.12 11.87
CA ALA A 88 9.72 0.87 11.39
C ALA A 88 9.54 1.30 9.93
N LYS A 89 10.23 2.38 9.53
CA LYS A 89 10.31 2.85 8.15
C LYS A 89 10.96 1.82 7.23
N GLU A 90 12.09 1.25 7.64
CA GLU A 90 12.77 0.23 6.84
C GLU A 90 11.91 -1.04 6.66
N VAL A 91 11.24 -1.48 7.71
CA VAL A 91 10.27 -2.60 7.63
C VAL A 91 9.17 -2.26 6.62
N TRP A 92 8.60 -1.06 6.70
CA TRP A 92 7.51 -0.63 5.80
C TRP A 92 7.97 -0.54 4.35
N ASP A 93 9.12 0.08 4.09
CA ASP A 93 9.67 0.21 2.74
C ASP A 93 10.03 -1.16 2.15
N LYS A 94 10.61 -2.05 2.96
CA LYS A 94 10.94 -3.42 2.53
C LYS A 94 9.69 -4.24 2.22
N LEU A 95 8.61 -4.06 2.99
CA LEU A 95 7.30 -4.65 2.68
C LEU A 95 6.77 -4.14 1.33
N GLU A 96 6.80 -2.83 1.09
CA GLU A 96 6.38 -2.26 -0.20
C GLU A 96 7.20 -2.83 -1.36
N VAL A 97 8.52 -2.86 -1.25
CA VAL A 97 9.39 -3.42 -2.29
C VAL A 97 9.14 -4.91 -2.51
N THR A 98 8.92 -5.68 -1.44
CA THR A 98 8.73 -7.14 -1.52
C THR A 98 7.38 -7.51 -2.15
N TYR A 99 6.31 -6.79 -1.80
CA TYR A 99 4.94 -7.18 -2.17
C TYR A 99 4.30 -6.34 -3.28
N GLU A 100 4.69 -5.06 -3.45
CA GLU A 100 4.25 -4.24 -4.58
C GLU A 100 5.27 -4.24 -5.73
N GLY A 101 6.52 -4.56 -5.42
CA GLY A 101 7.67 -4.47 -6.32
C GLY A 101 8.39 -3.12 -6.16
N THR A 102 9.54 -2.98 -6.83
CA THR A 102 10.27 -1.71 -6.82
C THR A 102 9.48 -0.59 -7.53
N ASN A 103 9.85 0.67 -7.28
CA ASN A 103 9.30 1.83 -8.02
C ASN A 103 9.38 1.64 -9.56
N LYS A 104 10.38 0.91 -10.07
CA LYS A 104 10.45 0.57 -11.50
C LYS A 104 9.33 -0.37 -11.92
N VAL A 105 9.08 -1.45 -11.17
CA VAL A 105 7.97 -2.38 -11.42
C VAL A 105 6.63 -1.67 -11.30
N LYS A 106 6.45 -0.80 -10.29
CA LYS A 106 5.26 0.03 -10.10
C LYS A 106 5.01 0.93 -11.33
N LYS A 107 6.03 1.65 -11.79
CA LYS A 107 5.94 2.47 -13.02
C LYS A 107 5.60 1.65 -14.25
N THR A 108 6.19 0.45 -14.40
CA THR A 108 5.85 -0.46 -15.50
C THR A 108 4.39 -0.91 -15.43
N LYS A 109 3.89 -1.30 -14.24
CA LYS A 109 2.48 -1.69 -14.03
C LYS A 109 1.54 -0.53 -14.36
N ILE A 110 1.83 0.69 -13.88
CA ILE A 110 1.05 1.90 -14.23
C ILE A 110 1.04 2.11 -15.74
N ARG A 111 2.21 2.01 -16.41
CA ARG A 111 2.30 2.17 -17.86
C ARG A 111 1.49 1.12 -18.62
N LEU A 112 1.50 -0.14 -18.17
CA LEU A 112 0.71 -1.22 -18.76
C LEU A 112 -0.79 -0.99 -18.55
N LEU A 113 -1.20 -0.56 -17.36
CA LEU A 113 -2.60 -0.23 -17.06
C LEU A 113 -3.08 0.98 -17.88
N ASN A 114 -2.25 2.02 -18.03
CA ASN A 114 -2.58 3.16 -18.88
C ASN A 114 -2.69 2.72 -20.35
N LEU A 115 -1.78 1.87 -20.84
CA LEU A 115 -1.87 1.34 -22.20
C LEU A 115 -3.13 0.49 -22.40
N ALA A 116 -3.50 -0.33 -21.41
CA ALA A 116 -4.73 -1.10 -21.43
C ALA A 116 -5.97 -0.20 -21.40
N TYR A 117 -5.93 0.89 -20.63
CA TYR A 117 -6.99 1.89 -20.55
C TYR A 117 -7.18 2.62 -21.88
N GLU A 118 -6.09 3.11 -22.48
CA GLU A 118 -6.14 3.81 -23.77
C GLU A 118 -6.66 2.89 -24.90
N ASN A 119 -6.28 1.60 -24.88
CA ASN A 119 -6.74 0.62 -25.87
C ASN A 119 -8.01 -0.13 -25.46
N PHE A 120 -8.67 0.28 -24.37
CA PHE A 120 -9.84 -0.43 -23.86
C PHE A 120 -10.98 -0.35 -24.87
N LYS A 121 -11.52 -1.51 -25.24
CA LYS A 121 -12.66 -1.69 -26.14
C LYS A 121 -13.43 -2.93 -25.70
N MET A 122 -14.71 -2.98 -26.04
CA MET A 122 -15.50 -4.18 -25.82
C MET A 122 -14.96 -5.32 -26.70
N ASP A 123 -14.76 -6.48 -26.12
CA ASP A 123 -14.39 -7.70 -26.83
C ASP A 123 -15.64 -8.34 -27.48
N SER A 124 -15.48 -9.02 -28.62
CA SER A 124 -16.62 -9.58 -29.39
C SER A 124 -17.37 -10.71 -28.68
N GLU A 125 -16.74 -11.33 -27.67
CA GLU A 125 -17.30 -12.46 -26.90
C GLU A 125 -17.70 -12.06 -25.47
N GLU A 126 -17.47 -10.81 -25.05
CA GLU A 126 -17.85 -10.35 -23.72
C GLU A 126 -19.22 -9.65 -23.74
N ASP A 127 -19.95 -9.73 -22.63
CA ASP A 127 -21.17 -8.96 -22.42
C ASP A 127 -20.84 -7.63 -21.71
N ILE A 128 -21.81 -6.72 -21.67
CA ILE A 128 -21.64 -5.36 -21.11
C ILE A 128 -21.25 -5.43 -19.61
N GLU A 129 -21.78 -6.40 -18.86
CA GLU A 129 -21.46 -6.55 -17.43
C GLU A 129 -19.99 -6.94 -17.24
N LYS A 130 -19.51 -7.95 -17.99
CA LYS A 130 -18.09 -8.37 -17.95
C LYS A 130 -17.15 -7.26 -18.40
N MET A 131 -17.52 -6.51 -19.44
CA MET A 131 -16.77 -5.35 -19.88
C MET A 131 -16.67 -4.31 -18.76
N PHE A 132 -17.78 -4.00 -18.09
CA PHE A 132 -17.81 -3.04 -16.99
C PHE A 132 -16.96 -3.49 -15.79
N ASP A 133 -17.00 -4.78 -15.44
CA ASP A 133 -16.17 -5.36 -14.38
C ASP A 133 -14.68 -5.26 -14.72
N ARG A 134 -14.30 -5.53 -15.97
CA ARG A 134 -12.93 -5.39 -16.47
C ARG A 134 -12.47 -3.93 -16.42
N PHE A 135 -13.32 -3.00 -16.87
CA PHE A 135 -13.07 -1.57 -16.81
C PHE A 135 -12.92 -1.06 -15.37
N SER A 136 -13.81 -1.50 -14.47
CA SER A 136 -13.79 -1.15 -13.05
C SER A 136 -12.53 -1.70 -12.36
N THR A 137 -12.14 -2.93 -12.66
CA THR A 137 -10.91 -3.54 -12.13
C THR A 137 -9.67 -2.74 -12.57
N MET A 138 -9.61 -2.36 -13.85
CA MET A 138 -8.51 -1.59 -14.41
C MET A 138 -8.41 -0.18 -13.80
N THR A 139 -9.52 0.55 -13.73
CA THR A 139 -9.58 1.93 -13.19
C THR A 139 -9.32 1.96 -11.69
N ASN A 140 -9.81 0.98 -10.93
CA ASN A 140 -9.46 0.79 -9.52
C ASN A 140 -7.97 0.46 -9.34
N GLY A 141 -7.37 -0.30 -10.26
CA GLY A 141 -5.93 -0.54 -10.30
C GLY A 141 -5.12 0.75 -10.44
N LEU A 142 -5.47 1.60 -11.42
CA LEU A 142 -4.84 2.91 -11.61
C LEU A 142 -5.00 3.83 -10.39
N LYS A 143 -6.23 3.91 -9.85
CA LYS A 143 -6.51 4.65 -8.61
C LYS A 143 -5.68 4.16 -7.43
N GLY A 144 -5.52 2.84 -7.28
CA GLY A 144 -4.68 2.22 -6.24
C GLY A 144 -3.20 2.59 -6.33
N TYR A 145 -2.74 2.97 -7.53
CA TYR A 145 -1.39 3.46 -7.77
C TYR A 145 -1.23 4.99 -7.65
N GLY A 146 -2.31 5.72 -7.38
CA GLY A 146 -2.34 7.18 -7.27
C GLY A 146 -2.71 7.92 -8.56
N GLU A 147 -3.03 7.19 -9.64
CA GLU A 147 -3.45 7.73 -10.94
C GLU A 147 -4.98 7.79 -11.02
N ALA A 148 -5.60 8.62 -10.19
CA ALA A 148 -7.05 8.77 -10.17
C ALA A 148 -7.54 9.54 -11.41
N ILE A 149 -8.30 8.86 -12.27
CA ILE A 149 -8.91 9.47 -13.47
C ILE A 149 -10.25 10.12 -13.07
N PRO A 150 -10.54 11.36 -13.51
CA PRO A 150 -11.83 12.01 -13.29
C PRO A 150 -13.00 11.17 -13.83
N GLU A 151 -14.10 11.13 -13.08
CA GLU A 151 -15.28 10.32 -13.41
C GLU A 151 -15.84 10.63 -14.81
N GLU A 152 -15.85 11.91 -15.20
CA GLU A 152 -16.28 12.32 -16.55
C GLU A 152 -15.46 11.63 -17.67
N LYS A 153 -14.14 11.51 -17.49
CA LYS A 153 -13.26 10.84 -18.46
C LYS A 153 -13.52 9.34 -18.50
N LEU A 154 -13.79 8.74 -17.35
CA LEU A 154 -14.13 7.31 -17.24
C LEU A 154 -15.42 6.99 -17.97
N VAL A 155 -16.48 7.77 -17.73
CA VAL A 155 -17.78 7.60 -18.40
C VAL A 155 -17.66 7.78 -19.91
N ARG A 156 -16.97 8.83 -20.36
CA ARG A 156 -16.71 9.04 -21.80
C ARG A 156 -15.97 7.85 -22.41
N LYS A 157 -14.90 7.36 -21.76
CA LYS A 157 -14.13 6.23 -22.27
C LYS A 157 -14.98 4.98 -22.38
N LEU A 158 -15.77 4.66 -21.36
CA LEU A 158 -16.66 3.50 -21.37
C LEU A 158 -17.68 3.56 -22.52
N ILE A 159 -18.28 4.74 -22.75
CA ILE A 159 -19.23 4.94 -23.86
C ILE A 159 -18.54 4.75 -25.22
N TYR A 160 -17.33 5.32 -25.42
CA TYR A 160 -16.61 5.13 -26.69
C TYR A 160 -16.22 3.67 -26.92
N SER A 161 -15.78 2.96 -25.89
CA SER A 161 -15.42 1.55 -25.98
C SER A 161 -16.60 0.63 -26.33
N LEU A 162 -17.85 1.07 -26.08
CA LEU A 162 -19.09 0.39 -26.50
C LEU A 162 -19.50 0.73 -27.94
N LEU A 163 -19.07 1.89 -28.46
CA LEU A 163 -19.39 2.34 -29.82
C LEU A 163 -18.34 1.89 -30.85
N GLU A 164 -17.12 1.59 -30.40
CA GLU A 164 -16.00 1.09 -31.21
C GLU A 164 -15.95 -0.45 -31.31
N SER A 165 -16.97 -1.15 -30.78
CA SER A 165 -17.10 -2.61 -30.78
C SER A 165 -17.61 -3.18 -32.10
#